data_AF-V8CK75-F1
#
_entry.id   AF-V8CK75-F1
#
_cell.length_a   1.000
_cell.length_b   1.000
_cell.length_c   1.000
_cell.angle_alpha   90.00
_cell.angle_beta   90.00
_cell.angle_gamma   90.00
#
_symmetry.space_group_name_H-M   'P 1'
#
loop_
_entity.id
_entity.type
_entity.pdbx_description
1 polymer ?
#
loop_
_entity_poly.entity_id
_entity_poly.type
_entity_poly.pdbx_seq_one_letter_code
_entity_poly.pdbx_strand_id
1 'polypeptide(L)'
;MVLAKISSAMLACAGLVLCIGLMLLSTGEANLKPNPLFKAGVSALYIAALCFILGAIALPHFKQNLAHYFARVSLFFILLLGIIALSLLSLYFTADRHLSWSFMRRFLLEPSLFLLLISLYFYTIKPSSQARIIYALLIIFSLQPIFTIGDFIYYGLANDLSFIAMLGSYRPMPFFFAEAQTGYAFFLIISLSLSVALFCTKPSKLALLLVGLNILACIVANTRFLHICLCVIMLLPAILLPYRHKSRILAGVSAVVLLCGVGFYYVSAHLSPRYNLAAMLDNFTQVWSLPPAAMGRFDNNCDSVQHCMPESFPRDPSLIWEHSSLNRLAMSKATWLGILDNPLRPNGFGLGLFAKNIVRIFGSGEQIPYYIHKHDDGSILPFYWTNHNGILYLWFELGIVGFGLIVWLHLWLLLQARKLYQCTSLSTISRAFALGLSLSILGLIVANCFDALPNRAGTLVLFLLFGLLLALVAKRGNKESA
;
A
#
# COMPACT_ATOMS: atom_id res chain seq x y z
N MET A 1 -22.80 -6.94 39.04
CA MET A 1 -23.57 -7.44 37.89
C MET A 1 -23.91 -6.36 36.85
N VAL A 2 -24.40 -5.18 37.25
CA VAL A 2 -24.76 -4.07 36.32
C VAL A 2 -23.55 -3.57 35.53
N LEU A 3 -22.41 -3.30 36.18
CA LEU A 3 -21.19 -2.82 35.52
C LEU A 3 -20.65 -3.79 34.45
N ALA A 4 -20.77 -5.10 34.69
CA ALA A 4 -20.36 -6.14 33.74
C ALA A 4 -21.27 -6.19 32.50
N LYS A 5 -22.59 -5.97 32.68
CA LYS A 5 -23.54 -5.86 31.57
C LYS A 5 -23.26 -4.61 30.72
N ILE A 6 -23.01 -3.47 31.36
CA ILE A 6 -22.65 -2.22 30.69
C ILE A 6 -21.35 -2.39 29.90
N SER A 7 -20.30 -2.97 30.52
CA SER A 7 -19.03 -3.26 29.85
C SER A 7 -19.21 -4.15 28.61
N SER A 8 -19.99 -5.23 28.73
CA SER A 8 -20.27 -6.13 27.60
C SER A 8 -21.03 -5.43 26.48
N ALA A 9 -22.01 -4.56 26.80
CA ALA A 9 -22.76 -3.78 25.82
C ALA A 9 -21.85 -2.78 25.10
N MET A 10 -20.96 -2.10 25.83
CA MET A 10 -19.99 -1.16 25.26
C MET A 10 -19.00 -1.84 24.33
N LEU A 11 -18.49 -3.04 24.68
CA LEU A 11 -17.62 -3.82 23.80
C LEU A 11 -18.32 -4.34 22.54
N ALA A 12 -19.60 -4.68 22.64
CA ALA A 12 -20.40 -5.07 21.48
C ALA A 12 -20.64 -3.85 20.56
N CYS A 13 -20.98 -2.70 21.14
CA CYS A 13 -21.13 -1.44 20.41
C CYS A 13 -19.83 -1.07 19.69
N ALA A 14 -18.69 -1.13 20.38
CA ALA A 14 -17.38 -0.87 19.78
C ALA A 14 -17.12 -1.75 18.55
N GLY A 15 -17.43 -3.05 18.62
CA GLY A 15 -17.26 -3.97 17.50
C GLY A 15 -18.18 -3.66 16.32
N LEU A 16 -19.44 -3.30 16.58
CA LEU A 16 -20.39 -2.92 15.53
C LEU A 16 -19.97 -1.62 14.84
N VAL A 17 -19.68 -0.59 15.62
CA VAL A 17 -19.29 0.73 15.11
C VAL A 17 -17.97 0.65 14.35
N LEU A 18 -17.03 -0.19 14.80
CA LEU A 18 -15.81 -0.49 14.04
C LEU A 18 -16.11 -1.05 12.66
N CYS A 19 -16.99 -2.05 12.54
CA CYS A 19 -17.35 -2.63 11.25
C CYS A 19 -18.00 -1.59 10.32
N ILE A 20 -18.86 -0.73 10.87
CA ILE A 20 -19.44 0.41 10.14
C ILE A 20 -18.32 1.36 9.68
N GLY A 21 -17.40 1.71 10.57
CA GLY A 21 -16.24 2.54 10.25
C GLY A 21 -15.42 1.97 9.09
N LEU A 22 -15.08 0.68 9.14
CA LEU A 22 -14.31 -0.01 8.09
C LEU A 22 -15.03 -0.04 6.74
N MET A 23 -16.35 -0.25 6.75
CA MET A 23 -17.18 -0.18 5.55
C MET A 23 -17.14 1.24 4.96
N LEU A 24 -17.30 2.27 5.78
CA LEU A 24 -17.31 3.67 5.34
C LEU A 24 -15.93 4.17 4.90
N LEU A 25 -14.84 3.70 5.51
CA LEU A 25 -13.47 4.02 5.05
C LEU A 25 -13.20 3.47 3.65
N SER A 26 -13.86 2.38 3.25
CA SER A 26 -13.74 1.81 1.91
C SER A 26 -14.33 2.71 0.81
N THR A 27 -14.97 3.83 1.17
CA THR A 27 -15.43 4.86 0.22
C THR A 27 -14.33 5.85 -0.20
N GLY A 28 -13.15 5.81 0.43
CA GLY A 28 -12.01 6.67 0.07
C GLY A 28 -12.16 8.11 0.57
N GLU A 29 -11.04 8.75 0.88
CA GLU A 29 -10.98 10.15 1.27
C GLU A 29 -11.41 11.11 0.14
N ALA A 30 -11.96 12.26 0.53
CA ALA A 30 -12.34 13.32 -0.39
C ALA A 30 -11.10 14.04 -0.96
N ASN A 31 -10.47 13.49 -2.00
CA ASN A 31 -9.40 14.21 -2.74
C ASN A 31 -9.96 14.96 -3.96
N LEU A 32 -11.00 14.42 -4.61
CA LEU A 32 -11.60 15.01 -5.83
C LEU A 32 -13.02 15.55 -5.60
N LYS A 33 -13.75 15.02 -4.62
CA LYS A 33 -15.13 15.42 -4.28
C LYS A 33 -15.36 15.31 -2.77
N PRO A 34 -16.20 16.17 -2.14
CA PRO A 34 -16.59 15.99 -0.74
C PRO A 34 -17.19 14.60 -0.51
N ASN A 35 -16.59 13.84 0.40
CA ASN A 35 -17.10 12.53 0.80
C ASN A 35 -17.43 12.53 2.30
N PRO A 36 -18.69 12.86 2.66
CA PRO A 36 -19.13 12.84 4.06
C PRO A 36 -19.09 11.44 4.66
N LEU A 37 -19.19 10.38 3.85
CA LEU A 37 -19.16 8.99 4.31
C LEU A 37 -17.79 8.63 4.87
N PHE A 38 -16.70 9.03 4.20
CA PHE A 38 -15.34 8.83 4.73
C PHE A 38 -15.13 9.52 6.07
N LYS A 39 -15.57 10.78 6.21
CA LYS A 39 -15.51 11.51 7.48
C LYS A 39 -16.31 10.80 8.56
N ALA A 40 -17.51 10.33 8.25
CA ALA A 40 -18.33 9.53 9.15
C ALA A 40 -17.64 8.20 9.54
N GLY A 41 -16.89 7.58 8.61
CA GLY A 41 -16.06 6.40 8.89
C GLY A 41 -14.96 6.67 9.90
N VAL A 42 -14.23 7.79 9.77
CA VAL A 42 -13.23 8.21 10.75
C VAL A 42 -13.88 8.52 12.11
N SER A 43 -15.00 9.26 12.13
CA SER A 43 -15.76 9.51 13.35
C SER A 43 -16.24 8.23 14.02
N ALA A 44 -16.67 7.24 13.24
CA ALA A 44 -17.04 5.92 13.75
C ALA A 44 -15.85 5.21 14.42
N LEU A 45 -14.63 5.32 13.87
CA LEU A 45 -13.45 4.79 14.56
C LEU A 45 -13.21 5.44 15.93
N TYR A 46 -13.38 6.76 16.04
CA TYR A 46 -13.27 7.48 17.32
C TYR A 46 -14.38 7.07 18.29
N ILE A 47 -15.62 6.89 17.83
CA ILE A 47 -16.74 6.40 18.65
C ILE A 47 -16.46 4.97 19.12
N ALA A 48 -16.00 4.09 18.23
CA ALA A 48 -15.62 2.72 18.58
C ALA A 48 -14.50 2.69 19.64
N ALA A 49 -13.51 3.58 19.51
CA ALA A 49 -12.46 3.75 20.50
C ALA A 49 -13.01 4.18 21.86
N LEU A 50 -13.90 5.18 21.89
CA LEU A 50 -14.54 5.64 23.12
C LEU A 50 -15.36 4.52 23.78
N CYS A 51 -16.20 3.83 23.01
CA CYS A 51 -16.96 2.67 23.50
C CYS A 51 -16.04 1.58 24.05
N PHE A 52 -14.91 1.30 23.39
CA PHE A 52 -13.92 0.35 23.89
C PHE A 52 -13.32 0.82 25.21
N ILE A 53 -12.84 2.06 25.32
CA ILE A 53 -12.23 2.60 26.54
C ILE A 53 -13.21 2.51 27.71
N LEU A 54 -14.45 2.97 27.52
CA LEU A 54 -15.51 2.90 28.54
C LEU A 54 -15.83 1.45 28.94
N GLY A 55 -15.85 0.53 27.97
CA GLY A 55 -16.05 -0.89 28.23
C GLY A 55 -14.88 -1.57 28.95
N ALA A 56 -13.64 -1.19 28.62
CA ALA A 56 -12.42 -1.82 29.12
C ALA A 56 -12.05 -1.37 30.53
N ILE A 57 -12.30 -0.11 30.90
CA ILE A 57 -12.04 0.42 32.26
C ILE A 57 -12.78 -0.39 33.33
N ALA A 58 -13.95 -0.94 32.98
CA ALA A 58 -14.78 -1.75 33.87
C ALA A 58 -14.31 -3.21 34.02
N LEU A 59 -13.25 -3.65 33.33
CA LEU A 59 -12.75 -5.04 33.38
C LEU A 59 -11.48 -5.16 34.24
N PRO A 60 -11.55 -5.80 35.43
CA PRO A 60 -10.39 -5.97 36.32
C PRO A 60 -9.21 -6.69 35.66
N HIS A 61 -9.50 -7.74 34.87
CA HIS A 61 -8.49 -8.55 34.19
C HIS A 61 -7.82 -7.83 33.01
N PHE A 62 -8.41 -6.76 32.49
CA PHE A 62 -7.81 -6.00 31.39
C PHE A 62 -6.50 -5.34 31.84
N LYS A 63 -6.51 -4.71 33.03
CA LYS A 63 -5.32 -4.07 33.60
C LYS A 63 -4.22 -5.08 33.92
N GLN A 64 -4.58 -6.22 34.49
CA GLN A 64 -3.64 -7.29 34.88
C GLN A 64 -2.93 -7.92 33.67
N ASN A 65 -3.62 -8.03 32.52
CA ASN A 65 -3.09 -8.69 31.33
C ASN A 65 -2.36 -7.75 30.35
N LEU A 66 -2.26 -6.45 30.65
CA LEU A 66 -1.67 -5.46 29.77
C LEU A 66 -0.14 -5.62 29.67
N ALA A 67 0.52 -5.92 30.78
CA ALA A 67 1.96 -6.19 30.80
C ALA A 67 2.31 -7.41 29.93
N HIS A 68 1.54 -8.49 30.05
CA HIS A 68 1.71 -9.67 29.21
C HIS A 68 1.46 -9.36 27.72
N TYR A 69 0.43 -8.58 27.39
CA TYR A 69 0.18 -8.14 26.02
C TYR A 69 1.42 -7.44 25.44
N PHE A 70 1.91 -6.39 26.11
CA PHE A 70 3.05 -5.61 25.61
C PHE A 70 4.33 -6.43 25.57
N ALA A 71 4.56 -7.36 26.50
CA ALA A 71 5.72 -8.24 26.44
C ALA A 71 5.77 -9.08 25.15
N ARG A 72 4.60 -9.45 24.59
CA ARG A 72 4.53 -10.27 23.37
C ARG A 72 4.66 -9.48 22.07
N VAL A 73 4.31 -8.19 22.09
CA VAL A 73 4.31 -7.33 20.89
C VAL A 73 5.24 -6.12 21.01
N SER A 74 6.11 -6.10 22.03
CA SER A 74 7.02 -4.98 22.34
C SER A 74 7.88 -4.59 21.14
N LEU A 75 8.45 -5.57 20.44
CA LEU A 75 9.30 -5.32 19.27
C LEU A 75 8.55 -4.52 18.18
N PHE A 76 7.26 -4.80 17.96
CA PHE A 76 6.46 -4.01 17.01
C PHE A 76 6.40 -2.54 17.41
N PHE A 77 6.08 -2.26 18.68
CA PHE A 77 5.98 -0.89 19.18
C PHE A 77 7.33 -0.19 19.26
N ILE A 78 8.42 -0.89 19.58
CA ILE A 78 9.78 -0.34 19.55
C ILE A 78 10.13 0.12 18.13
N LEU A 79 9.88 -0.72 17.12
CA LEU A 79 10.12 -0.37 15.72
C LEU A 79 9.23 0.81 15.27
N LEU A 80 7.94 0.79 15.61
CA LEU A 80 7.01 1.88 15.29
C LEU A 80 7.41 3.20 15.94
N LEU A 81 7.84 3.18 17.22
CA LEU A 81 8.32 4.37 17.92
C LEU A 81 9.60 4.91 17.28
N GLY A 82 10.51 4.04 16.84
CA GLY A 82 11.70 4.44 16.09
C GLY A 82 11.35 5.12 14.75
N ILE A 83 10.37 4.58 14.03
CA ILE A 83 9.85 5.21 12.79
C ILE A 83 9.27 6.58 13.10
N ILE A 84 8.43 6.71 14.13
CA ILE A 84 7.84 7.99 14.57
C ILE A 84 8.93 9.00 14.95
N ALA A 85 9.95 8.56 15.70
CA ALA A 85 11.06 9.42 16.10
C ALA A 85 11.83 9.96 14.89
N LEU A 86 12.11 9.11 13.89
CA LEU A 86 12.79 9.55 12.66
C LEU A 86 11.90 10.42 11.78
N SER A 87 10.59 10.17 11.73
CA SER A 87 9.64 11.08 11.09
C SER A 87 9.63 12.45 11.77
N LEU A 88 9.68 12.52 13.11
CA LEU A 88 9.78 13.78 13.85
C LEU A 88 11.11 14.48 13.55
N LEU A 89 12.22 13.75 13.48
CA LEU A 89 13.53 14.29 13.09
C LEU A 89 13.50 14.86 11.66
N SER A 90 12.75 14.22 10.75
CA SER A 90 12.57 14.67 9.37
C SER A 90 11.97 16.08 9.25
N LEU A 91 11.22 16.55 10.28
CA LEU A 91 10.64 17.89 10.31
C LEU A 91 11.67 19.02 10.37
N TYR A 92 12.94 18.71 10.68
CA TYR A 92 14.03 19.68 10.64
C TYR A 92 14.56 19.89 9.21
N PHE A 93 14.51 18.85 8.39
CA PHE A 93 15.10 18.83 7.05
C PHE A 93 14.09 19.04 5.92
N THR A 94 12.79 18.86 6.18
CA THR A 94 11.71 19.04 5.20
C THR A 94 11.57 20.47 4.68
N ALA A 95 11.37 20.63 3.37
CA ALA A 95 11.08 21.91 2.71
C ALA A 95 9.83 22.63 3.26
N ASP A 96 8.85 21.88 3.76
CA ASP A 96 7.64 22.46 4.36
C ASP A 96 7.24 21.66 5.61
N ARG A 97 7.49 22.30 6.76
CA ARG A 97 7.30 21.70 8.08
C ARG A 97 5.82 21.50 8.42
N HIS A 98 4.96 22.43 8.03
CA HIS A 98 3.53 22.38 8.34
C HIS A 98 2.85 21.26 7.54
N LEU A 99 3.19 21.16 6.25
CA LEU A 99 2.67 20.10 5.40
C LEU A 99 3.19 18.73 5.86
N SER A 100 4.47 18.62 6.20
CA SER A 100 5.04 17.35 6.69
C SER A 100 4.40 16.89 8.00
N TRP A 101 4.20 17.81 8.95
CA TRP A 101 3.46 17.52 10.18
C TRP A 101 2.03 17.04 9.90
N SER A 102 1.34 17.67 8.95
CA SER A 102 -0.01 17.26 8.55
C SER A 102 -0.03 15.82 7.99
N PHE A 103 0.95 15.47 7.15
CA PHE A 103 1.11 14.10 6.64
C PHE A 103 1.43 13.12 7.76
N MET A 104 2.39 13.41 8.64
CA MET A 104 2.70 12.55 9.78
C MET A 104 1.48 12.29 10.64
N ARG A 105 0.70 13.33 10.95
CA ARG A 105 -0.53 13.19 11.74
C ARG A 105 -1.52 12.23 11.07
N ARG A 106 -1.77 12.40 9.77
CA ARG A 106 -2.81 11.67 9.03
C ARG A 106 -2.42 10.24 8.65
N PHE A 107 -1.14 9.98 8.38
CA PHE A 107 -0.66 8.71 7.80
C PHE A 107 0.21 7.89 8.76
N LEU A 108 0.66 8.46 9.88
CA LEU A 108 1.46 7.73 10.86
C LEU A 108 0.83 7.77 12.25
N LEU A 109 0.59 8.97 12.83
CA LEU A 109 0.18 9.10 14.24
C LEU A 109 -1.27 8.67 14.48
N GLU A 110 -2.24 9.19 13.71
CA GLU A 110 -3.65 8.80 13.84
C GLU A 110 -3.87 7.30 13.51
N PRO A 111 -3.31 6.75 12.42
CA PRO A 111 -3.35 5.31 12.19
C PRO A 111 -2.71 4.48 13.32
N SER A 112 -1.58 4.93 13.90
CA SER A 112 -0.93 4.25 15.03
C SER A 112 -1.82 4.21 16.28
N LEU A 113 -2.55 5.29 16.56
CA LEU A 113 -3.52 5.33 17.63
C LEU A 113 -4.62 4.28 17.41
N PHE A 114 -5.21 4.23 16.22
CA PHE A 114 -6.25 3.25 15.91
C PHE A 114 -5.72 1.81 15.90
N LEU A 115 -4.49 1.58 15.46
CA LEU A 115 -3.81 0.29 15.56
C LEU A 115 -3.71 -0.18 17.02
N LEU A 116 -3.26 0.69 17.92
CA LEU A 116 -3.15 0.36 19.34
C LEU A 116 -4.53 0.03 19.92
N LEU A 117 -5.51 0.91 19.71
CA LEU A 117 -6.86 0.73 20.23
C LEU A 117 -7.51 -0.55 19.74
N ILE A 118 -7.40 -0.84 18.43
CA ILE A 118 -8.00 -2.04 17.88
C ILE A 118 -7.32 -3.30 18.35
N SER A 119 -6.00 -3.25 18.53
CA SER A 119 -5.24 -4.40 19.04
C SER A 119 -5.64 -4.75 20.47
N LEU A 120 -5.83 -3.74 21.33
CA LEU A 120 -6.28 -3.93 22.70
C LEU A 120 -7.74 -4.38 22.77
N TYR A 121 -8.61 -3.83 21.92
CA TYR A 121 -9.99 -4.27 21.78
C TYR A 121 -10.05 -5.75 21.40
N PHE A 122 -9.36 -6.16 20.34
CA PHE A 122 -9.33 -7.55 19.91
C PHE A 122 -8.66 -8.45 20.95
N TYR A 123 -7.66 -7.97 21.69
CA TYR A 123 -7.07 -8.74 22.79
C TYR A 123 -8.07 -8.97 23.93
N THR A 124 -9.02 -8.05 24.14
CA THR A 124 -10.02 -8.15 25.21
C THR A 124 -11.18 -9.10 24.90
N ILE A 125 -11.68 -9.12 23.66
CA ILE A 125 -12.88 -9.89 23.31
C ILE A 125 -12.63 -11.40 23.18
N LYS A 126 -13.68 -12.22 23.32
CA LYS A 126 -13.60 -13.69 23.18
C LYS A 126 -13.21 -14.12 21.76
N PRO A 127 -12.53 -15.27 21.57
CA PRO A 127 -12.14 -15.77 20.24
C PRO A 127 -13.29 -15.92 19.25
N SER A 128 -14.48 -16.31 19.71
CA SER A 128 -15.68 -16.41 18.85
C SER A 128 -16.15 -15.05 18.33
N SER A 129 -16.03 -13.98 19.14
CA SER A 129 -16.30 -12.62 18.68
C SER A 129 -15.24 -12.11 17.71
N GLN A 130 -13.95 -12.44 17.95
CA GLN A 130 -12.89 -12.10 16.99
C GLN A 130 -13.18 -12.73 15.62
N ALA A 131 -13.51 -14.02 15.58
CA ALA A 131 -13.83 -14.73 14.34
C ALA A 131 -15.00 -14.08 13.60
N ARG A 132 -16.07 -13.69 14.30
CA ARG A 132 -17.23 -12.99 13.71
C ARG A 132 -16.84 -11.66 13.06
N ILE A 133 -15.98 -10.87 13.70
CA ILE A 133 -15.52 -9.59 13.12
C ILE A 133 -14.61 -9.85 11.91
N ILE A 134 -13.74 -10.88 11.95
CA ILE A 134 -12.93 -11.26 10.79
C ILE A 134 -13.81 -11.71 9.62
N TYR A 135 -14.92 -12.42 9.87
CA TYR A 135 -15.91 -12.72 8.84
C TYR A 135 -16.56 -11.46 8.27
N ALA A 136 -16.95 -10.50 9.12
CA ALA A 136 -17.50 -9.22 8.67
C ALA A 136 -16.50 -8.46 7.77
N LEU A 137 -15.22 -8.44 8.15
CA LEU A 137 -14.14 -7.87 7.34
C LEU A 137 -14.03 -8.54 5.98
N LEU A 138 -14.02 -9.87 5.95
CA LEU A 138 -13.98 -10.62 4.69
C LEU A 138 -15.15 -10.25 3.79
N ILE A 139 -16.36 -10.08 4.35
CA ILE A 139 -17.55 -9.65 3.59
C ILE A 139 -17.34 -8.25 3.02
N ILE A 140 -16.91 -7.28 3.84
CA ILE A 140 -16.67 -5.89 3.42
C ILE A 140 -15.68 -5.83 2.25
N PHE A 141 -14.57 -6.57 2.33
CA PHE A 141 -13.59 -6.62 1.24
C PHE A 141 -14.09 -7.40 0.02
N SER A 142 -14.90 -8.45 0.21
CA SER A 142 -15.47 -9.25 -0.89
C SER A 142 -16.51 -8.49 -1.72
N LEU A 143 -17.09 -7.41 -1.19
CA LEU A 143 -17.99 -6.54 -1.95
C LEU A 143 -17.25 -5.67 -2.98
N GLN A 144 -15.98 -5.35 -2.74
CA GLN A 144 -15.16 -4.51 -3.61
C GLN A 144 -15.04 -5.02 -5.06
N PRO A 145 -14.67 -6.30 -5.31
CA PRO A 145 -14.65 -6.83 -6.66
C PRO A 145 -16.03 -6.81 -7.34
N ILE A 146 -17.12 -7.02 -6.59
CA ILE A 146 -18.48 -6.97 -7.12
C ILE A 146 -18.82 -5.56 -7.60
N PHE A 147 -18.54 -4.54 -6.80
CA PHE A 147 -18.77 -3.15 -7.20
C PHE A 147 -17.94 -2.74 -8.42
N THR A 148 -16.70 -3.22 -8.51
CA THR A 148 -15.82 -2.95 -9.66
C THR A 148 -16.38 -3.55 -10.95
N ILE A 149 -16.80 -4.82 -10.90
CA ILE A 149 -17.38 -5.51 -12.05
C ILE A 149 -18.72 -4.88 -12.43
N GLY A 150 -19.55 -4.54 -11.45
CA GLY A 150 -20.84 -3.87 -11.67
C GLY A 150 -20.69 -2.52 -12.35
N ASP A 151 -19.75 -1.69 -11.90
CA ASP A 151 -19.42 -0.39 -12.50
C ASP A 151 -18.94 -0.54 -13.95
N PHE A 152 -18.05 -1.51 -14.21
CA PHE A 152 -17.60 -1.83 -15.56
C PHE A 152 -18.75 -2.22 -16.49
N ILE A 153 -19.65 -3.10 -16.05
CA ILE A 153 -20.81 -3.54 -16.84
C ILE A 153 -21.77 -2.37 -17.07
N TYR A 154 -22.05 -1.57 -16.04
CA TYR A 154 -22.93 -0.42 -16.14
C TYR A 154 -22.43 0.60 -17.17
N TYR A 155 -21.13 0.92 -17.12
CA TYR A 155 -20.52 1.83 -18.08
C TYR A 155 -20.63 1.31 -19.52
N GLY A 156 -20.41 0.01 -19.74
CA GLY A 156 -20.55 -0.61 -21.05
C GLY A 156 -21.95 -0.56 -21.62
N LEU A 157 -22.95 -0.89 -20.81
CA LEU A 157 -24.36 -0.83 -21.20
C LEU A 157 -24.81 0.62 -21.47
N ALA A 158 -24.36 1.57 -20.65
CA ALA A 158 -24.75 2.97 -20.79
C ALA A 158 -24.16 3.66 -22.05
N ASN A 159 -23.04 3.14 -22.58
CA ASN A 159 -22.34 3.72 -23.72
C ASN A 159 -22.35 2.82 -24.96
N ASP A 160 -23.10 1.70 -24.94
CA ASP A 160 -23.14 0.69 -26.01
C ASP A 160 -21.74 0.22 -26.45
N LEU A 161 -20.85 -0.02 -25.49
CA LEU A 161 -19.46 -0.41 -25.74
C LEU A 161 -19.27 -1.92 -25.59
N SER A 162 -18.50 -2.51 -26.51
CA SER A 162 -18.05 -3.89 -26.37
C SER A 162 -17.10 -4.05 -25.19
N PHE A 163 -17.03 -5.27 -24.64
CA PHE A 163 -16.12 -5.60 -23.54
C PHE A 163 -14.65 -5.22 -23.83
N ILE A 164 -14.19 -5.50 -25.06
CA ILE A 164 -12.82 -5.22 -25.49
C ILE A 164 -12.56 -3.71 -25.59
N ALA A 165 -13.53 -2.94 -26.11
CA ALA A 165 -13.41 -1.49 -26.20
C ALA A 165 -13.27 -0.85 -24.81
N MET A 166 -14.04 -1.35 -23.83
CA MET A 166 -13.95 -0.88 -22.44
C MET A 166 -12.62 -1.22 -21.77
N LEU A 167 -12.09 -2.43 -21.97
CA LEU A 167 -10.78 -2.82 -21.43
C LEU A 167 -9.65 -1.90 -21.89
N GLY A 168 -9.78 -1.21 -23.02
CA GLY A 168 -8.78 -0.25 -23.50
C GLY A 168 -8.94 1.17 -22.95
N SER A 169 -10.10 1.53 -22.41
CA SER A 169 -10.51 2.94 -22.25
C SER A 169 -11.05 3.28 -20.87
N TYR A 170 -11.63 2.31 -20.15
CA TYR A 170 -12.29 2.54 -18.87
C TYR A 170 -11.49 1.93 -17.70
N ARG A 171 -11.57 2.59 -16.55
CA ARG A 171 -10.97 2.13 -15.28
C ARG A 171 -12.07 2.14 -14.22
N PRO A 172 -12.78 1.03 -14.06
CA PRO A 172 -13.93 0.97 -13.17
C PRO A 172 -13.51 1.14 -11.71
N MET A 173 -14.36 1.82 -10.96
CA MET A 173 -14.28 1.94 -9.51
C MET A 173 -15.69 2.17 -8.97
N PRO A 174 -16.00 1.79 -7.73
CA PRO A 174 -17.33 2.03 -7.19
C PRO A 174 -17.71 3.52 -7.29
N PHE A 175 -18.93 3.84 -7.72
CA PHE A 175 -19.40 5.22 -7.89
C PHE A 175 -19.27 6.08 -6.62
N PHE A 176 -19.29 5.44 -5.45
CA PHE A 176 -19.13 6.09 -4.15
C PHE A 176 -17.66 6.33 -3.75
N PHE A 177 -16.70 5.84 -4.54
CA PHE A 177 -15.28 6.02 -4.27
C PHE A 177 -14.83 7.42 -4.69
N ALA A 178 -14.32 8.19 -3.74
CA ALA A 178 -14.07 9.63 -3.93
C ALA A 178 -12.60 10.00 -4.22
N GLU A 179 -11.72 9.00 -4.33
CA GLU A 179 -10.29 9.16 -4.61
C GLU A 179 -9.90 8.80 -6.04
N ALA A 180 -8.63 9.02 -6.38
CA ALA A 180 -8.05 8.56 -7.64
C ALA A 180 -8.19 7.04 -7.79
N GLN A 181 -8.50 6.59 -9.01
CA GLN A 181 -8.74 5.18 -9.35
C GLN A 181 -7.59 4.26 -8.92
N THR A 182 -6.34 4.74 -8.99
CA THR A 182 -5.16 3.97 -8.58
C THR A 182 -5.18 3.64 -7.08
N GLY A 183 -5.69 4.55 -6.24
CA GLY A 183 -5.86 4.34 -4.81
C GLY A 183 -6.84 3.20 -4.48
N TYR A 184 -7.81 2.95 -5.35
CA TYR A 184 -8.79 1.87 -5.16
C TYR A 184 -8.16 0.46 -5.28
N ALA A 185 -7.07 0.32 -6.05
CA ALA A 185 -6.37 -0.96 -6.22
C ALA A 185 -5.91 -1.56 -4.89
N PHE A 186 -5.68 -0.73 -3.86
CA PHE A 186 -5.41 -1.16 -2.49
C PHE A 186 -6.46 -2.16 -1.96
N PHE A 187 -7.74 -1.86 -2.16
CA PHE A 187 -8.83 -2.69 -1.65
C PHE A 187 -8.97 -4.00 -2.42
N LEU A 188 -8.73 -3.98 -3.73
CA LEU A 188 -8.70 -5.18 -4.56
C LEU A 188 -7.53 -6.10 -4.20
N ILE A 189 -6.35 -5.55 -3.90
CA ILE A 189 -5.19 -6.32 -3.41
C ILE A 189 -5.52 -7.04 -2.10
N ILE A 190 -6.17 -6.36 -1.14
CA ILE A 190 -6.59 -6.98 0.12
C ILE A 190 -7.64 -8.07 -0.12
N SER A 191 -8.65 -7.79 -0.94
CA SER A 191 -9.74 -8.72 -1.22
C SER A 191 -9.25 -10.00 -1.91
N LEU A 192 -8.39 -9.86 -2.93
CA LEU A 192 -7.74 -10.98 -3.60
C LEU A 192 -6.91 -11.81 -2.61
N SER A 193 -6.08 -11.15 -1.80
CA SER A 193 -5.20 -11.80 -0.82
C SER A 193 -5.97 -12.61 0.22
N LEU A 194 -7.08 -12.06 0.74
CA LEU A 194 -7.95 -12.75 1.68
C LEU A 194 -8.67 -13.94 1.02
N SER A 195 -9.11 -13.79 -0.23
CA SER A 195 -9.78 -14.87 -0.99
C SER A 195 -8.84 -16.04 -1.29
N VAL A 196 -7.61 -15.74 -1.75
CA VAL A 196 -6.56 -16.75 -1.97
C VAL A 196 -6.19 -17.43 -0.66
N ALA A 197 -6.02 -16.69 0.42
CA ALA A 197 -5.71 -17.27 1.73
C ALA A 197 -6.83 -18.15 2.26
N LEU A 198 -8.10 -17.77 2.06
CA LEU A 198 -9.24 -18.61 2.40
C LEU A 198 -9.23 -19.91 1.59
N PHE A 199 -8.98 -19.83 0.28
CA PHE A 199 -8.85 -21.00 -0.58
C PHE A 199 -7.72 -21.94 -0.12
N CYS A 200 -6.54 -21.40 0.19
CA CYS A 200 -5.41 -22.19 0.70
C CYS A 200 -5.67 -22.80 2.09
N THR A 201 -6.49 -22.17 2.92
CA THR A 201 -6.74 -22.64 4.30
C THR A 201 -7.94 -23.61 4.36
N LYS A 202 -8.98 -23.36 3.56
CA LYS A 202 -10.20 -24.16 3.46
C LYS A 202 -10.73 -24.14 2.03
N PRO A 203 -10.19 -24.99 1.14
CA PRO A 203 -10.66 -25.08 -0.23
C PRO A 203 -12.17 -25.36 -0.25
N SER A 204 -12.92 -24.51 -0.96
CA SER A 204 -14.38 -24.64 -1.09
C SER A 204 -14.84 -23.95 -2.37
N LYS A 205 -16.05 -24.30 -2.85
CA LYS A 205 -16.66 -23.64 -4.02
C LYS A 205 -16.79 -22.12 -3.81
N LEU A 206 -17.15 -21.71 -2.60
CA LEU A 206 -17.22 -20.28 -2.24
C LEU A 206 -15.85 -19.60 -2.32
N ALA A 207 -14.80 -20.22 -1.75
CA ALA A 207 -13.45 -19.64 -1.82
C ALA A 207 -12.95 -19.55 -3.27
N LEU A 208 -13.23 -20.57 -4.09
CA LEU A 208 -12.90 -20.55 -5.52
C LEU A 208 -13.66 -19.45 -6.27
N LEU A 209 -14.96 -19.27 -5.99
CA LEU A 209 -15.77 -18.18 -6.55
C LEU A 209 -15.19 -16.81 -6.19
N LEU A 210 -14.83 -16.59 -4.92
CA LEU A 210 -14.23 -15.33 -4.47
C LEU A 210 -12.89 -15.04 -5.14
N VAL A 211 -12.05 -16.06 -5.37
CA VAL A 211 -10.81 -15.92 -6.15
C VAL A 211 -11.13 -15.54 -7.60
N GLY A 212 -12.07 -16.24 -8.25
CA GLY A 212 -12.49 -15.94 -9.63
C GLY A 212 -13.03 -14.52 -9.80
N LEU A 213 -13.88 -14.07 -8.88
CA LEU A 213 -14.41 -12.70 -8.86
C LEU A 213 -13.29 -11.66 -8.70
N ASN A 214 -12.32 -11.91 -7.83
CA ASN A 214 -11.19 -11.00 -7.66
C ASN A 214 -10.26 -10.97 -8.87
N ILE A 215 -10.02 -12.10 -9.53
CA ILE A 215 -9.26 -12.16 -10.79
C ILE A 215 -9.96 -11.29 -11.85
N LEU A 216 -11.26 -11.50 -12.04
CA LEU A 216 -12.05 -10.74 -13.01
C LEU A 216 -12.03 -9.24 -12.67
N ALA A 217 -12.25 -8.87 -11.40
CA ALA A 217 -12.20 -7.49 -10.94
C ALA A 217 -10.84 -6.82 -11.21
N CYS A 218 -9.73 -7.52 -10.95
CA CYS A 218 -8.38 -7.00 -11.22
C CYS A 218 -8.13 -6.78 -12.72
N ILE A 219 -8.64 -7.65 -13.58
CA ILE A 219 -8.55 -7.51 -15.05
C ILE A 219 -9.36 -6.30 -15.51
N VAL A 220 -10.64 -6.20 -15.12
CA VAL A 220 -11.51 -5.11 -15.58
C VAL A 220 -11.10 -3.75 -15.01
N ALA A 221 -10.50 -3.71 -13.81
CA ALA A 221 -9.92 -2.50 -13.22
C ALA A 221 -8.83 -1.84 -14.08
N ASN A 222 -8.25 -2.60 -15.02
CA ASN A 222 -7.36 -2.11 -16.07
C ASN A 222 -6.18 -1.25 -15.55
N THR A 223 -5.67 -1.62 -14.38
CA THR A 223 -4.57 -0.93 -13.71
C THR A 223 -3.29 -1.77 -13.84
N ARG A 224 -2.29 -1.25 -14.55
CA ARG A 224 -1.09 -2.03 -14.95
C ARG A 224 -0.37 -2.70 -13.79
N PHE A 225 -0.05 -1.96 -12.72
CA PHE A 225 0.62 -2.55 -11.56
C PHE A 225 -0.25 -3.59 -10.84
N LEU A 226 -1.58 -3.47 -10.90
CA LEU A 226 -2.50 -4.42 -10.28
C LEU A 226 -2.44 -5.79 -10.95
N HIS A 227 -2.20 -5.85 -12.27
CA HIS A 227 -1.96 -7.12 -12.97
C HIS A 227 -0.68 -7.82 -12.49
N ILE A 228 0.39 -7.05 -12.25
CA ILE A 228 1.63 -7.58 -11.67
C ILE A 228 1.37 -8.10 -10.25
N CYS A 229 0.64 -7.33 -9.44
CA CYS A 229 0.25 -7.73 -8.08
C CYS A 229 -0.60 -9.00 -8.07
N LEU A 230 -1.55 -9.12 -9.00
CA LEU A 230 -2.38 -10.32 -9.18
C LEU A 230 -1.50 -11.56 -9.40
N CYS A 231 -0.58 -11.50 -10.37
CA CYS A 231 0.34 -12.61 -10.65
C CYS A 231 1.18 -12.96 -9.42
N VAL A 232 1.74 -11.96 -8.72
CA VAL A 232 2.53 -12.19 -7.51
C VAL A 232 1.70 -12.83 -6.41
N ILE A 233 0.52 -12.29 -6.08
CA ILE A 233 -0.34 -12.81 -5.01
C ILE A 233 -0.78 -14.25 -5.28
N MET A 234 -1.05 -14.61 -6.54
CA MET A 234 -1.38 -15.98 -6.92
C MET A 234 -0.20 -16.95 -6.76
N LEU A 235 1.04 -16.48 -6.97
CA LEU A 235 2.26 -17.28 -6.82
C LEU A 235 2.77 -17.37 -5.38
N LEU A 236 2.51 -16.36 -4.55
CA LEU A 236 3.01 -16.26 -3.18
C LEU A 236 2.67 -17.48 -2.30
N PRO A 237 1.47 -18.09 -2.33
CA PRO A 237 1.21 -19.32 -1.58
C PRO A 237 2.19 -20.46 -1.90
N ALA A 238 2.61 -20.60 -3.17
CA ALA A 238 3.60 -21.60 -3.57
C ALA A 238 5.02 -21.28 -3.06
N ILE A 239 5.27 -20.05 -2.62
CA ILE A 239 6.53 -19.63 -2.00
C ILE A 239 6.45 -19.70 -0.48
N LEU A 240 5.31 -19.33 0.12
CA LEU A 240 5.17 -19.21 1.57
C LEU A 240 4.81 -20.54 2.24
N LEU A 241 4.03 -21.39 1.58
CA LEU A 241 3.54 -22.64 2.17
C LEU A 241 4.57 -23.78 1.99
N PRO A 242 4.65 -24.72 2.94
CA PRO A 242 5.44 -25.93 2.80
C PRO A 242 4.69 -26.99 1.96
N TYR A 243 5.37 -27.63 1.02
CA TYR A 243 4.87 -28.80 0.27
C TYR A 243 6.03 -29.62 -0.33
N ARG A 244 5.78 -30.89 -0.65
CA ARG A 244 6.80 -31.91 -0.99
C ARG A 244 7.67 -31.57 -2.20
N HIS A 245 7.11 -30.94 -3.24
CA HIS A 245 7.79 -30.71 -4.52
C HIS A 245 8.17 -29.23 -4.75
N LYS A 246 8.32 -28.46 -3.68
CA LYS A 246 8.52 -27.01 -3.72
C LYS A 246 9.69 -26.55 -4.59
N SER A 247 10.87 -27.11 -4.39
CA SER A 247 12.05 -26.72 -5.18
C SER A 247 11.83 -26.95 -6.68
N ARG A 248 11.22 -28.07 -7.07
CA ARG A 248 10.96 -28.42 -8.48
C ARG A 248 9.92 -27.49 -9.12
N ILE A 249 8.81 -27.23 -8.42
CA ILE A 249 7.76 -26.33 -8.93
C ILE A 249 8.30 -24.90 -9.05
N LEU A 250 9.00 -24.41 -8.02
CA LEU A 250 9.59 -23.07 -8.08
C LEU A 250 10.63 -22.95 -9.19
N ALA A 251 11.51 -23.94 -9.38
CA ALA A 251 12.46 -23.94 -10.49
C ALA A 251 11.76 -23.91 -11.86
N GLY A 252 10.69 -24.71 -12.03
CA GLY A 252 9.89 -24.71 -13.27
C GLY A 252 9.21 -23.36 -13.52
N VAL A 253 8.57 -22.77 -12.51
CA VAL A 253 7.95 -21.45 -12.61
C VAL A 253 8.98 -20.38 -12.93
N SER A 254 10.15 -20.39 -12.27
CA SER A 254 11.24 -19.45 -12.55
C SER A 254 11.76 -19.58 -13.99
N ALA A 255 11.89 -20.80 -14.50
CA ALA A 255 12.29 -21.02 -15.90
C ALA A 255 11.25 -20.47 -16.88
N VAL A 256 9.94 -20.70 -16.63
CA VAL A 256 8.86 -20.14 -17.46
C VAL A 256 8.87 -18.62 -17.44
N VAL A 257 9.00 -18.00 -16.26
CA VAL A 257 9.06 -16.53 -16.13
C VAL A 257 10.27 -15.97 -16.89
N LEU A 258 11.43 -16.61 -16.80
CA LEU A 258 12.62 -16.21 -17.54
C LEU A 258 12.40 -16.28 -19.06
N LEU A 259 11.84 -17.41 -19.54
CA LEU A 259 11.53 -17.59 -20.97
C LEU A 259 10.52 -16.54 -21.47
N CYS A 260 9.47 -16.27 -20.69
CA CYS A 260 8.50 -15.21 -20.99
C CYS A 260 9.16 -13.83 -21.05
N GLY A 261 10.08 -13.53 -20.12
CA GLY A 261 10.81 -12.26 -20.09
C GLY A 261 11.71 -12.08 -21.31
N VAL A 262 12.48 -13.10 -21.67
CA VAL A 262 13.31 -13.10 -22.88
C VAL A 262 12.46 -12.98 -24.14
N GLY A 263 11.38 -13.75 -24.24
CA GLY A 263 10.45 -13.65 -25.37
C GLY A 263 9.82 -12.26 -25.48
N PHE A 264 9.39 -11.69 -24.35
CA PHE A 264 8.83 -10.34 -24.31
C PHE A 264 9.85 -9.28 -24.72
N TYR A 265 11.13 -9.38 -24.32
CA TYR A 265 12.19 -8.49 -24.77
C TYR A 265 12.23 -8.40 -26.30
N TYR A 266 12.33 -9.53 -26.99
CA TYR A 266 12.38 -9.52 -28.47
C TYR A 266 11.09 -9.04 -29.11
N VAL A 267 9.92 -9.44 -28.59
CA VAL A 267 8.62 -8.98 -29.12
C VAL A 267 8.42 -7.48 -28.88
N SER A 268 8.93 -6.95 -27.78
CA SER A 268 8.73 -5.55 -27.37
C SER A 268 9.32 -4.54 -28.35
N ALA A 269 10.35 -4.92 -29.10
CA ALA A 269 10.97 -4.07 -30.14
C ALA A 269 9.97 -3.63 -31.23
N HIS A 270 8.91 -4.40 -31.43
CA HIS A 270 7.85 -4.12 -32.41
C HIS A 270 6.62 -3.43 -31.81
N LEU A 271 6.62 -3.16 -30.50
CA LEU A 271 5.54 -2.46 -29.84
C LEU A 271 5.79 -0.95 -29.85
N SER A 272 4.77 -0.16 -29.48
CA SER A 272 4.91 1.29 -29.36
C SER A 272 6.00 1.68 -28.35
N PRO A 273 6.57 2.90 -28.41
CA PRO A 273 7.65 3.33 -27.51
C PRO A 273 7.35 3.11 -26.03
N ARG A 274 6.07 3.18 -25.65
CA ARG A 274 5.59 2.92 -24.28
C ARG A 274 5.80 1.49 -23.80
N TYR A 275 5.84 0.51 -24.70
CA TYR A 275 5.98 -0.91 -24.41
C TYR A 275 7.29 -1.50 -24.97
N ASN A 276 8.14 -0.68 -25.59
CA ASN A 276 9.40 -1.12 -26.19
C ASN A 276 10.49 -1.28 -25.13
N LEU A 277 10.45 -2.41 -24.42
CA LEU A 277 11.43 -2.76 -23.40
C LEU A 277 12.84 -2.95 -23.98
N ALA A 278 12.96 -3.48 -25.20
CA ALA A 278 14.24 -3.66 -25.87
C ALA A 278 14.99 -2.34 -26.03
N ALA A 279 14.35 -1.34 -26.64
CA ALA A 279 14.94 -0.02 -26.80
C ALA A 279 15.29 0.64 -25.45
N MET A 280 14.45 0.46 -24.42
CA MET A 280 14.74 0.98 -23.09
C MET A 280 15.97 0.32 -22.46
N LEU A 281 16.12 -1.01 -22.56
CA LEU A 281 17.23 -1.73 -21.96
C LEU A 281 18.54 -1.47 -22.71
N ASP A 282 18.51 -1.49 -24.04
CA ASP A 282 19.70 -1.31 -24.89
C ASP A 282 20.32 0.09 -24.71
N ASN A 283 19.49 1.09 -24.42
CA ASN A 283 19.92 2.48 -24.25
C ASN A 283 19.97 2.95 -22.78
N PHE A 284 19.68 2.06 -21.82
CA PHE A 284 19.55 2.45 -20.41
C PHE A 284 20.82 3.11 -19.87
N THR A 285 22.00 2.57 -20.19
CA THR A 285 23.30 3.08 -19.71
C THR A 285 23.59 4.48 -20.25
N GLN A 286 23.28 4.74 -21.53
CA GLN A 286 23.41 6.06 -22.14
C GLN A 286 22.54 7.08 -21.39
N VAL A 287 21.25 6.77 -21.21
CA VAL A 287 20.31 7.66 -20.49
C VAL A 287 20.72 7.85 -19.03
N TRP A 288 21.03 6.75 -18.32
CA TRP A 288 21.38 6.78 -16.90
C TRP A 288 22.72 7.47 -16.62
N SER A 289 23.61 7.60 -17.59
CA SER A 289 24.86 8.34 -17.42
C SER A 289 24.64 9.86 -17.28
N LEU A 290 23.61 10.41 -17.93
CA LEU A 290 23.32 11.85 -17.94
C LEU A 290 22.77 12.35 -16.60
N PRO A 291 23.07 13.60 -16.18
CA PRO A 291 22.40 14.19 -15.02
C PRO A 291 20.88 14.28 -15.25
N PRO A 292 20.05 14.21 -14.18
CA PRO A 292 18.59 14.26 -14.29
C PRO A 292 18.04 15.40 -15.18
N ALA A 293 18.66 16.58 -15.16
CA ALA A 293 18.25 17.75 -15.96
C ALA A 293 18.51 17.58 -17.48
N ALA A 294 19.48 16.74 -17.86
CA ALA A 294 19.85 16.51 -19.26
C ALA A 294 19.11 15.33 -19.90
N MET A 295 18.40 14.51 -19.12
CA MET A 295 17.67 13.35 -19.65
C MET A 295 16.57 13.74 -20.66
N GLY A 296 16.03 14.96 -20.58
CA GLY A 296 15.02 15.48 -21.51
C GLY A 296 15.47 15.56 -22.97
N ARG A 297 16.77 15.38 -23.25
CA ARG A 297 17.30 15.24 -24.63
C ARG A 297 16.58 14.17 -25.45
N PHE A 298 16.11 13.11 -24.79
CA PHE A 298 15.43 11.96 -25.39
C PHE A 298 13.90 12.03 -25.28
N ASP A 299 13.33 13.13 -24.80
CA ASP A 299 11.89 13.30 -24.59
C ASP A 299 11.26 14.19 -25.66
N ASN A 300 10.26 13.66 -26.38
CA ASN A 300 9.49 14.43 -27.34
C ASN A 300 8.74 15.63 -26.76
N ASN A 301 8.41 15.59 -25.47
CA ASN A 301 7.71 16.67 -24.79
C ASN A 301 8.64 17.82 -24.36
N CYS A 302 9.96 17.69 -24.52
CA CYS A 302 10.90 18.80 -24.29
C CYS A 302 11.04 19.67 -25.53
N ASP A 303 10.01 20.44 -25.84
CA ASP A 303 10.00 21.36 -26.98
C ASP A 303 10.64 22.72 -26.69
N SER A 304 10.75 23.10 -25.42
CA SER A 304 11.18 24.44 -25.00
C SER A 304 11.83 24.46 -23.62
N VAL A 305 12.65 25.48 -23.38
CA VAL A 305 13.24 25.78 -22.05
C VAL A 305 12.21 26.29 -21.03
N GLN A 306 10.93 26.39 -21.40
CA GLN A 306 9.85 26.74 -20.47
C GLN A 306 9.31 25.53 -19.71
N HIS A 307 9.30 24.37 -20.36
CA HIS A 307 8.81 23.11 -19.78
C HIS A 307 9.94 22.15 -19.43
N CYS A 308 11.15 22.39 -19.96
CA CYS A 308 12.33 21.60 -19.66
C CYS A 308 13.52 22.44 -19.17
N MET A 309 14.38 21.79 -18.40
CA MET A 309 15.67 22.31 -17.99
C MET A 309 16.57 22.59 -19.22
N PRO A 310 17.38 23.66 -19.22
CA PRO A 310 18.25 24.03 -20.34
C PRO A 310 19.20 22.90 -20.79
N GLU A 311 19.64 22.06 -19.88
CA GLU A 311 20.57 20.94 -20.10
C GLU A 311 19.97 19.84 -21.00
N SER A 312 18.65 19.85 -21.18
CA SER A 312 17.93 18.98 -22.13
C SER A 312 18.18 19.34 -23.60
N PHE A 313 18.90 20.43 -23.89
CA PHE A 313 19.17 20.90 -25.24
C PHE A 313 20.68 20.87 -25.59
N PRO A 314 21.05 20.58 -26.86
CA PRO A 314 20.18 20.20 -27.97
C PRO A 314 19.62 18.77 -27.77
N ARG A 315 18.47 18.51 -28.40
CA ARG A 315 17.83 17.19 -28.37
C ARG A 315 18.58 16.18 -29.22
N ASP A 316 18.47 14.91 -28.85
CA ASP A 316 19.00 13.79 -29.62
C ASP A 316 17.84 13.00 -30.25
N PRO A 317 17.56 13.18 -31.56
CA PRO A 317 16.46 12.49 -32.21
C PRO A 317 16.75 11.01 -32.51
N SER A 318 18.01 10.55 -32.34
CA SER A 318 18.38 9.16 -32.60
C SER A 318 17.78 8.18 -31.57
N LEU A 319 17.42 8.70 -30.39
CA LEU A 319 16.78 7.96 -29.31
C LEU A 319 15.58 8.73 -28.78
N ILE A 320 14.40 8.10 -28.81
CA ILE A 320 13.18 8.66 -28.22
C ILE A 320 12.72 7.74 -27.10
N TRP A 321 12.61 8.31 -25.89
CA TRP A 321 12.11 7.62 -24.70
C TRP A 321 10.70 8.14 -24.36
N GLU A 322 9.81 7.26 -23.91
CA GLU A 322 8.45 7.64 -23.51
C GLU A 322 8.46 8.60 -22.30
N HIS A 323 7.82 9.77 -22.46
CA HIS A 323 7.83 10.87 -21.50
C HIS A 323 7.64 10.46 -20.03
N SER A 324 6.58 9.70 -19.71
CA SER A 324 6.24 9.40 -18.32
C SER A 324 7.29 8.51 -17.66
N SER A 325 7.80 7.51 -18.38
CA SER A 325 8.85 6.62 -17.89
C SER A 325 10.20 7.33 -17.76
N LEU A 326 10.60 8.18 -18.71
CA LEU A 326 11.85 8.94 -18.64
C LEU A 326 11.84 9.91 -17.46
N ASN A 327 10.72 10.59 -17.25
CA ASN A 327 10.58 11.52 -16.16
C ASN A 327 10.66 10.84 -14.79
N ARG A 328 9.97 9.71 -14.63
CA ARG A 328 10.07 8.87 -13.41
C ARG A 328 11.49 8.34 -13.21
N LEU A 329 12.23 8.06 -14.28
CA LEU A 329 13.64 7.66 -14.21
C LEU A 329 14.52 8.83 -13.74
N ALA A 330 14.36 10.02 -14.32
CA ALA A 330 15.07 11.23 -13.92
C ALA A 330 14.81 11.59 -12.45
N MET A 331 13.54 11.51 -12.03
CA MET A 331 13.15 11.68 -10.64
C MET A 331 13.79 10.60 -9.77
N SER A 332 13.68 9.32 -10.12
CA SER A 332 14.35 8.24 -9.35
C SER A 332 15.86 8.45 -9.21
N LYS A 333 16.54 8.93 -10.26
CA LYS A 333 17.96 9.27 -10.22
C LYS A 333 18.23 10.45 -9.28
N ALA A 334 17.47 11.54 -9.39
CA ALA A 334 17.60 12.68 -8.48
C ALA A 334 17.40 12.28 -7.01
N THR A 335 16.43 11.42 -6.72
CA THR A 335 16.25 10.85 -5.37
C THR A 335 17.46 10.04 -4.93
N TRP A 336 17.97 9.17 -5.81
CA TRP A 336 19.12 8.34 -5.51
C TRP A 336 20.36 9.19 -5.18
N LEU A 337 20.63 10.22 -5.98
CA LEU A 337 21.70 11.17 -5.72
C LEU A 337 21.49 11.89 -4.38
N GLY A 338 20.25 12.25 -4.04
CA GLY A 338 19.93 12.91 -2.77
C GLY A 338 20.10 12.00 -1.55
N ILE A 339 19.84 10.70 -1.71
CA ILE A 339 20.13 9.69 -0.71
C ILE A 339 21.64 9.49 -0.57
N LEU A 340 22.38 9.41 -1.68
CA LEU A 340 23.83 9.19 -1.67
C LEU A 340 24.59 10.35 -1.04
N ASP A 341 24.13 11.59 -1.22
CA ASP A 341 24.70 12.78 -0.59
C ASP A 341 24.67 12.67 0.95
N ASN A 342 23.55 12.21 1.52
CA ASN A 342 23.47 11.92 2.95
C ASN A 342 22.47 10.79 3.27
N PRO A 343 22.94 9.53 3.37
CA PRO A 343 22.04 8.38 3.49
C PRO A 343 21.34 8.28 4.85
N LEU A 344 21.85 8.98 5.87
CA LEU A 344 21.29 9.00 7.22
C LEU A 344 20.26 10.12 7.42
N ARG A 345 20.27 11.16 6.56
CA ARG A 345 19.40 12.32 6.73
C ARG A 345 17.97 12.00 6.27
N PRO A 346 16.96 12.09 7.16
CA PRO A 346 15.56 12.01 6.73
C PRO A 346 15.15 13.35 6.08
N ASN A 347 14.47 13.32 4.92
CA ASN A 347 14.20 14.53 4.14
C ASN A 347 12.77 15.08 4.28
N GLY A 348 11.94 14.52 5.17
CA GLY A 348 10.58 15.00 5.43
C GLY A 348 9.54 13.96 5.03
N PHE A 349 8.51 13.79 5.88
CA PHE A 349 7.46 12.78 5.69
C PHE A 349 6.23 13.36 4.97
N GLY A 350 5.81 12.75 3.86
CA GLY A 350 4.63 13.10 3.05
C GLY A 350 4.86 13.20 1.54
N LEU A 351 4.02 12.53 0.74
CA LEU A 351 4.24 12.33 -0.71
C LEU A 351 4.32 13.64 -1.49
N GLY A 352 3.52 14.64 -1.08
CA GLY A 352 3.50 15.96 -1.71
C GLY A 352 4.72 16.83 -1.44
N LEU A 353 5.66 16.39 -0.58
CA LEU A 353 6.90 17.12 -0.28
C LEU A 353 8.07 16.67 -1.13
N PHE A 354 7.94 15.55 -1.83
CA PHE A 354 9.07 14.88 -2.46
C PHE A 354 9.76 15.78 -3.49
N ALA A 355 9.02 16.35 -4.45
CA ALA A 355 9.56 17.32 -5.40
C ALA A 355 10.15 18.59 -4.73
N LYS A 356 9.49 19.11 -3.68
CA LYS A 356 9.98 20.28 -2.93
C LYS A 356 11.31 20.00 -2.21
N ASN A 357 11.45 18.80 -1.65
CA ASN A 357 12.65 18.38 -0.94
C ASN A 357 13.82 18.19 -1.91
N ILE A 358 13.58 17.66 -3.11
CA ILE A 358 14.61 17.58 -4.17
C ILE A 358 15.14 18.97 -4.51
N VAL A 359 14.24 19.95 -4.72
CA VAL A 359 14.64 21.35 -4.97
C VAL A 359 15.35 21.96 -3.78
N ARG A 360 14.93 21.68 -2.54
CA ARG A 360 15.64 22.15 -1.35
C ARG A 360 17.08 21.60 -1.25
N ILE A 361 17.31 20.36 -1.66
CA ILE A 361 18.63 19.73 -1.58
C ILE A 361 19.55 20.27 -2.67
N PHE A 362 19.05 20.39 -3.91
CA PHE A 362 19.90 20.69 -5.07
C PHE A 362 19.77 22.11 -5.63
N GLY A 363 18.82 22.90 -5.17
CA GLY A 363 18.51 24.21 -5.74
C GLY A 363 18.02 24.10 -7.18
N SER A 364 18.65 24.87 -8.09
CA SER A 364 18.33 24.90 -9.53
C SER A 364 19.40 24.23 -10.39
N GLY A 365 20.13 23.24 -9.85
CA GLY A 365 21.24 22.59 -10.53
C GLY A 365 20.86 21.41 -11.44
N GLU A 366 21.87 20.78 -12.04
CA GLU A 366 21.74 19.66 -12.99
C GLU A 366 21.06 18.40 -12.39
N GLN A 367 20.95 18.33 -11.07
CA GLN A 367 20.37 17.20 -10.33
C GLN A 367 18.84 17.28 -10.21
N ILE A 368 18.22 18.38 -10.63
CA ILE A 368 16.76 18.51 -10.72
C ILE A 368 16.26 17.73 -11.96
N PRO A 369 15.15 16.97 -11.86
CA PRO A 369 14.54 16.32 -13.02
C PRO A 369 14.24 17.30 -14.15
N TYR A 370 14.49 16.88 -15.39
CA TYR A 370 14.46 17.76 -16.55
C TYR A 370 13.12 18.44 -16.82
N TYR A 371 11.98 17.82 -16.51
CA TYR A 371 10.67 18.39 -16.82
C TYR A 371 10.13 19.16 -15.62
N ILE A 372 9.84 20.44 -15.84
CA ILE A 372 9.63 21.40 -14.77
C ILE A 372 8.36 22.24 -14.96
N HIS A 373 7.86 22.75 -13.84
CA HIS A 373 6.95 23.89 -13.78
C HIS A 373 7.71 25.11 -13.27
N LYS A 374 7.65 26.20 -14.02
CA LYS A 374 8.05 27.52 -13.56
C LYS A 374 6.83 28.25 -13.02
N HIS A 375 6.93 28.76 -11.80
CA HIS A 375 5.89 29.57 -11.17
C HIS A 375 6.11 31.05 -11.48
N ASP A 376 5.06 31.86 -11.29
CA ASP A 376 5.09 33.31 -11.55
C ASP A 376 6.14 34.05 -10.70
N ASP A 377 6.52 33.49 -9.55
CA ASP A 377 7.57 34.00 -8.67
C ASP A 377 9.00 33.61 -9.12
N GLY A 378 9.12 32.91 -10.25
CA GLY A 378 10.38 32.43 -10.81
C GLY A 378 10.90 31.12 -10.19
N SER A 379 10.19 30.53 -9.23
CA SER A 379 10.57 29.24 -8.65
C SER A 379 10.34 28.08 -9.62
N ILE A 380 11.21 27.07 -9.52
CA ILE A 380 11.19 25.87 -10.36
C ILE A 380 10.82 24.67 -9.49
N LEU A 381 9.79 23.93 -9.88
CA LEU A 381 9.45 22.64 -9.30
C LEU A 381 9.44 21.54 -10.37
N PRO A 382 9.89 20.32 -10.06
CA PRO A 382 9.65 19.16 -10.91
C PRO A 382 8.17 19.00 -11.23
N PHE A 383 7.85 18.71 -12.50
CA PHE A 383 6.46 18.52 -12.95
C PHE A 383 5.78 17.35 -12.20
N TYR A 384 6.51 16.24 -12.07
CA TYR A 384 6.02 15.10 -11.29
C TYR A 384 6.35 15.29 -9.83
N TRP A 385 5.32 15.20 -9.01
CA TRP A 385 5.43 15.31 -7.55
C TRP A 385 6.21 14.14 -6.93
N THR A 386 6.31 13.00 -7.62
CA THR A 386 6.87 11.74 -7.10
C THR A 386 7.49 10.91 -8.22
N ASN A 387 8.38 9.98 -7.87
CA ASN A 387 8.94 8.98 -8.80
C ASN A 387 8.03 7.76 -9.05
N HIS A 388 6.85 7.68 -8.41
CA HIS A 388 5.97 6.49 -8.42
C HIS A 388 6.69 5.20 -7.95
N ASN A 389 7.61 5.33 -7.00
CA ASN A 389 8.27 4.21 -6.34
C ASN A 389 8.26 4.46 -4.82
N GLY A 390 7.25 3.91 -4.16
CA GLY A 390 7.03 4.01 -2.72
C GLY A 390 8.21 3.50 -1.87
N ILE A 391 9.01 2.57 -2.38
CA ILE A 391 10.20 2.06 -1.65
C ILE A 391 11.29 3.13 -1.62
N LEU A 392 11.65 3.68 -2.79
CA LEU A 392 12.68 4.71 -2.89
C LEU A 392 12.23 5.99 -2.17
N TYR A 393 10.93 6.27 -2.23
CA TYR A 393 10.27 7.33 -1.49
C TYR A 393 10.47 7.18 0.03
N LEU A 394 10.10 6.05 0.63
CA LEU A 394 10.26 5.83 2.08
C LEU A 394 11.72 5.92 2.53
N TRP A 395 12.66 5.47 1.70
CA TRP A 395 14.09 5.63 1.99
C TRP A 395 14.49 7.09 1.99
N PHE A 396 14.12 7.86 0.97
CA PHE A 396 14.43 9.28 0.92
C PHE A 396 13.84 10.07 2.10
N GLU A 397 12.61 9.76 2.53
CA GLU A 397 11.94 10.51 3.60
C GLU A 397 12.53 10.26 4.99
N LEU A 398 12.92 9.01 5.26
CA LEU A 398 13.29 8.58 6.62
C LEU A 398 14.78 8.22 6.77
N GLY A 399 15.55 8.30 5.68
CA GLY A 399 16.93 7.82 5.63
C GLY A 399 17.02 6.30 5.73
N ILE A 400 18.23 5.77 5.61
CA ILE A 400 18.48 4.31 5.61
C ILE A 400 18.06 3.66 6.93
N VAL A 401 18.20 4.37 8.06
CA VAL A 401 17.81 3.85 9.38
C VAL A 401 16.30 3.68 9.46
N GLY A 402 15.52 4.70 9.10
CA GLY A 402 14.07 4.64 9.18
C GLY A 402 13.48 3.67 8.16
N PHE A 403 14.06 3.62 6.96
CA PHE A 403 13.74 2.59 5.99
C PHE A 403 14.02 1.18 6.53
N GLY A 404 15.18 0.96 7.15
CA GLY A 404 15.54 -0.30 7.80
C GLY A 404 14.54 -0.71 8.88
N LEU A 405 14.09 0.23 9.71
CA LEU A 405 13.04 -0.02 10.72
C LEU A 405 11.71 -0.43 10.08
N ILE A 406 11.30 0.20 8.98
CA ILE A 406 10.10 -0.19 8.22
C ILE A 406 10.25 -1.60 7.67
N VAL A 407 11.39 -1.91 7.06
CA VAL A 407 11.68 -3.25 6.51
C VAL A 407 11.60 -4.30 7.62
N TRP A 408 12.25 -4.05 8.76
CA TRP A 408 12.20 -4.95 9.92
C TRP A 408 10.79 -5.11 10.50
N LEU A 409 10.00 -4.05 10.57
CA LEU A 409 8.62 -4.11 11.04
C LEU A 409 7.78 -5.03 10.15
N HIS A 410 7.89 -4.88 8.82
CA HIS A 410 7.18 -5.74 7.87
C HIS A 410 7.65 -7.19 7.91
N LEU A 411 8.98 -7.43 8.02
CA LEU A 411 9.51 -8.78 8.20
C LEU A 411 9.00 -9.43 9.48
N TRP A 412 8.98 -8.69 10.58
CA TRP A 412 8.44 -9.18 11.85
C TRP A 412 6.95 -9.53 11.73
N LEU A 413 6.14 -8.68 11.09
CA LEU A 413 4.73 -8.96 10.83
C LEU A 413 4.54 -10.26 10.02
N LEU A 414 5.31 -10.42 8.93
CA LEU A 414 5.27 -11.62 8.09
C LEU A 414 5.66 -12.89 8.87
N LEU A 415 6.70 -12.80 9.71
CA LEU A 415 7.12 -13.91 10.56
C LEU A 415 6.04 -14.30 11.57
N GLN A 416 5.40 -13.32 12.22
CA GLN A 416 4.33 -13.61 13.17
C GLN A 416 3.08 -14.16 12.49
N ALA A 417 2.70 -13.60 11.34
CA ALA A 417 1.58 -14.07 10.56
C ALA A 417 1.77 -15.52 10.08
N ARG A 418 2.99 -15.89 9.66
CA ARG A 418 3.35 -17.28 9.35
C ARG A 418 3.15 -18.20 10.56
N LYS A 419 3.67 -17.81 11.73
CA LYS A 419 3.49 -18.59 12.98
C LYS A 419 2.02 -18.75 13.36
N LEU A 420 1.21 -17.71 13.18
CA LEU A 420 -0.24 -17.77 13.42
C LEU A 420 -0.95 -18.69 12.43
N TYR A 421 -0.61 -18.64 11.15
CA TYR A 421 -1.18 -19.54 10.14
C TYR A 421 -0.92 -21.03 10.46
N GLN A 422 0.24 -21.34 11.05
CA GLN A 422 0.62 -22.70 11.45
C GLN A 422 -0.02 -23.14 12.79
N CYS A 423 -0.62 -22.23 13.55
CA CYS A 423 -1.19 -22.54 14.85
C CYS A 423 -2.58 -23.19 14.72
N THR A 424 -2.66 -24.51 14.97
CA THR A 424 -3.90 -25.30 14.85
C THR A 424 -4.96 -24.95 15.90
N SER A 425 -4.57 -24.33 17.02
CA SER A 425 -5.51 -23.90 18.07
C SER A 425 -6.29 -22.62 17.73
N LEU A 426 -5.94 -21.96 16.62
CA LEU A 426 -6.67 -20.82 16.07
C LEU A 426 -7.77 -21.28 15.13
N SER A 427 -8.86 -20.52 15.09
CA SER A 427 -9.94 -20.77 14.14
C SER A 427 -9.42 -20.71 12.69
N THR A 428 -10.03 -21.50 11.80
CA THR A 428 -9.69 -21.51 10.37
C THR A 428 -9.70 -20.11 9.76
N ILE A 429 -10.68 -19.28 10.12
CA ILE A 429 -10.77 -17.91 9.60
C ILE A 429 -9.66 -16.99 10.13
N SER A 430 -9.22 -17.16 11.38
CA SER A 430 -8.08 -16.41 11.92
C SER A 430 -6.75 -16.81 11.25
N ARG A 431 -6.58 -18.09 10.92
CA ARG A 431 -5.42 -18.59 10.16
C ARG A 431 -5.44 -18.06 8.73
N ALA A 432 -6.59 -18.13 8.06
CA ALA A 432 -6.78 -17.54 6.73
C ALA A 432 -6.52 -16.04 6.73
N PHE A 433 -6.96 -15.32 7.75
CA PHE A 433 -6.66 -13.89 7.92
C PHE A 433 -5.15 -13.63 8.03
N ALA A 434 -4.42 -14.39 8.86
CA ALA A 434 -2.97 -14.21 9.00
C ALA A 434 -2.22 -14.45 7.69
N LEU A 435 -2.56 -15.52 6.95
CA LEU A 435 -2.01 -15.75 5.62
C LEU A 435 -2.40 -14.64 4.64
N GLY A 436 -3.68 -14.25 4.63
CA GLY A 436 -4.19 -13.20 3.74
C GLY A 436 -3.52 -11.86 3.98
N LEU A 437 -3.31 -11.47 5.23
CA LEU A 437 -2.55 -10.24 5.55
C LEU A 437 -1.10 -10.34 5.08
N SER A 438 -0.47 -11.51 5.15
CA SER A 438 0.89 -11.71 4.62
C SER A 438 0.93 -11.52 3.09
N LEU A 439 -0.05 -12.10 2.39
CA LEU A 439 -0.21 -11.94 0.95
C LEU A 439 -0.48 -10.47 0.59
N SER A 440 -1.35 -9.79 1.35
CA SER A 440 -1.65 -8.37 1.17
C SER A 440 -0.41 -7.49 1.35
N ILE A 441 0.38 -7.71 2.42
CA ILE A 441 1.61 -6.93 2.67
C ILE A 441 2.57 -7.07 1.48
N LEU A 442 2.84 -8.29 1.04
CA LEU A 442 3.75 -8.54 -0.07
C LEU A 442 3.20 -8.00 -1.39
N GLY A 443 1.90 -8.15 -1.65
CA GLY A 443 1.22 -7.55 -2.80
C GLY A 443 1.29 -6.02 -2.80
N LEU A 444 1.10 -5.39 -1.64
CA LEU A 444 1.23 -3.93 -1.48
C LEU A 444 2.68 -3.47 -1.65
N ILE A 445 3.68 -4.22 -1.18
CA ILE A 445 5.09 -3.92 -1.43
C ILE A 445 5.37 -3.91 -2.94
N VAL A 446 4.89 -4.92 -3.66
CA VAL A 446 5.02 -4.97 -5.13
C VAL A 446 4.30 -3.81 -5.79
N ALA A 447 3.07 -3.49 -5.36
CA ALA A 447 2.33 -2.34 -5.88
C ALA A 447 3.11 -1.04 -5.68
N ASN A 448 3.77 -0.89 -4.51
CA ASN A 448 4.60 0.27 -4.18
C ASN A 448 5.89 0.37 -4.98
N CYS A 449 6.33 -0.68 -5.69
CA CYS A 449 7.43 -0.56 -6.63
C CYS A 449 7.05 0.24 -7.90
N PHE A 450 5.75 0.34 -8.21
CA PHE A 450 5.24 0.89 -9.46
C PHE A 450 4.32 2.11 -9.28
N ASP A 451 3.83 2.33 -8.06
CA ASP A 451 3.03 3.50 -7.68
C ASP A 451 3.24 3.84 -6.20
N ALA A 452 2.63 4.91 -5.70
CA ALA A 452 2.65 5.26 -4.28
C ALA A 452 1.29 4.91 -3.64
N LEU A 453 1.21 3.76 -2.95
CA LEU A 453 0.02 3.27 -2.24
C LEU A 453 0.39 2.99 -0.77
N PRO A 454 -0.22 3.63 0.23
CA PRO A 454 -1.66 3.84 0.28
C PRO A 454 -2.05 5.30 0.47
N ASN A 455 -3.28 5.61 0.06
CA ASN A 455 -3.98 6.81 0.50
C ASN A 455 -4.37 6.73 2.00
N ARG A 456 -5.00 7.77 2.53
CA ARG A 456 -5.32 7.84 3.96
C ARG A 456 -6.29 6.72 4.36
N ALA A 457 -7.30 6.44 3.53
CA ALA A 457 -8.24 5.35 3.75
C ALA A 457 -7.54 3.99 3.86
N GLY A 458 -6.67 3.69 2.89
CA GLY A 458 -5.89 2.46 2.89
C GLY A 458 -4.92 2.37 4.06
N THR A 459 -4.29 3.49 4.44
CA THR A 459 -3.38 3.54 5.60
C THR A 459 -4.09 3.24 6.91
N LEU A 460 -5.26 3.85 7.14
CA LEU A 460 -6.10 3.56 8.31
C LEU A 460 -6.51 2.09 8.35
N VAL A 461 -6.99 1.56 7.22
CA VAL A 461 -7.38 0.15 7.11
C VAL A 461 -6.19 -0.77 7.39
N LEU A 462 -5.03 -0.53 6.79
CA LEU A 462 -3.84 -1.36 6.97
C LEU A 462 -3.40 -1.42 8.44
N PHE A 463 -3.36 -0.26 9.12
CA PHE A 463 -3.03 -0.17 10.54
C PHE A 463 -4.06 -0.89 11.42
N LEU A 464 -5.34 -0.84 11.07
CA LEU A 464 -6.38 -1.61 11.75
C LEU A 464 -6.16 -3.13 11.59
N LEU A 465 -5.79 -3.59 10.39
CA LEU A 465 -5.46 -5.00 10.14
C LEU A 465 -4.19 -5.44 10.90
N PHE A 466 -3.18 -4.57 11.01
CA PHE A 466 -2.00 -4.82 11.83
C PHE A 466 -2.38 -4.94 13.31
N GLY A 467 -3.22 -4.05 13.84
CA GLY A 467 -3.67 -4.14 15.23
C GLY A 467 -4.43 -5.44 15.51
N LEU A 468 -5.27 -5.88 14.58
CA LEU A 468 -5.92 -7.20 14.64
C LEU A 468 -4.90 -8.35 14.69
N LEU A 469 -3.87 -8.31 13.85
CA LEU A 469 -2.79 -9.30 13.88
C LEU A 469 -2.07 -9.32 15.23
N LEU A 470 -1.69 -8.15 15.77
CA LEU A 470 -1.02 -8.04 17.06
C LEU A 470 -1.82 -8.67 18.20
N ALA A 471 -3.15 -8.47 18.20
CA ALA A 471 -4.03 -9.10 19.17
C ALA A 471 -3.98 -10.64 19.12
N LEU A 472 -3.91 -11.21 17.90
CA LEU A 472 -3.78 -12.66 17.70
C LEU A 472 -2.39 -13.16 18.14
N VAL A 473 -1.32 -12.41 17.87
CA VAL A 473 0.04 -12.72 18.33
C VAL A 473 0.10 -12.79 19.85
N ALA A 474 -0.42 -11.76 20.54
CA ALA A 474 -0.42 -11.71 21.99
C ALA A 474 -1.21 -12.86 22.62
N LYS A 475 -2.35 -13.26 22.01
CA LYS A 475 -3.18 -14.37 22.50
C LYS A 475 -2.60 -15.75 22.27
N ARG A 476 -1.82 -15.97 21.20
CA ARG A 476 -1.16 -17.25 20.96
C ARG A 476 -0.30 -17.65 22.16
N GLY A 477 0.47 -16.69 22.68
CA GLY A 477 1.38 -16.92 23.81
C GLY A 477 0.69 -17.36 25.11
N ASN A 478 -0.56 -16.95 25.35
CA ASN A 478 -1.33 -17.38 26.53
C ASN A 478 -1.70 -18.86 26.51
N LYS A 479 -1.85 -19.46 25.32
CA LYS A 479 -2.20 -20.88 25.17
C LYS A 479 -0.99 -21.81 25.17
N GLU A 480 0.23 -21.28 25.03
CA GLU A 480 1.47 -22.05 25.11
C GLU A 480 2.02 -22.10 26.56
N SER A 481 1.48 -21.28 27.47
CA SER A 481 1.88 -21.17 28.88
C SER A 481 0.83 -21.72 29.87
N ALA A 482 -0.24 -22.31 29.36
CA ALA A 482 -1.30 -22.99 30.12
C ALA A 482 -1.47 -24.40 29.52
#